data_AF-A0A940WU40-F1
#
_entry.id   AF-A0A940WU40-F1
#
_cell.length_a   1.000
_cell.length_b   1.000
_cell.length_c   1.000
_cell.angle_alpha   90.00
_cell.angle_beta   90.00
_cell.angle_gamma   90.00
#
_symmetry.space_group_name_H-M   'P 1'
#
loop_
_entity.id
_entity.type
_entity.pdbx_description
1 polymer ?
#
loop_
_entity_poly.entity_id
_entity_poly.type
_entity_poly.pdbx_seq_one_letter_code
_entity_poly.pdbx_strand_id
1 'polypeptide(L)'
;MKKFTFIICSGLVFIPLSACGQTDSEENIVQDVEVQQFDEDYGFQQRANNADQNEDQMTNPELTSYANQAGSYISETATLLEKTVRLFEVGAPTANDIDEALATIQELKRQSQSFLTFQPPEAFEGFHHVHVATLVEIDALEKVLMEITEPIHPIVVTNARVHYENAVVSHKLMEREYLSITEEYGLH
;
A
#
# COMPACT_ATOMS: atom_id res chain seq x y z
N MET A 1 -31.80 -16.77 50.18
CA MET A 1 -32.57 -17.70 49.31
C MET A 1 -33.06 -16.86 48.14
N LYS A 2 -32.78 -17.10 46.85
CA LYS A 2 -32.44 -18.29 46.07
C LYS A 2 -31.29 -17.97 45.11
N LYS A 3 -30.48 -18.98 44.83
CA LYS A 3 -29.27 -18.96 44.00
C LYS A 3 -29.67 -19.01 42.52
N PHE A 4 -29.15 -18.12 41.69
CA PHE A 4 -29.26 -18.25 40.24
C PHE A 4 -28.03 -19.01 39.72
N THR A 5 -28.34 -20.16 39.13
CA THR A 5 -27.42 -21.19 38.69
C THR A 5 -26.69 -20.75 37.43
N PHE A 6 -25.37 -20.76 37.52
CA PHE A 6 -24.39 -20.68 36.45
C PHE A 6 -24.57 -21.92 35.55
N ILE A 7 -24.96 -21.74 34.28
CA ILE A 7 -24.91 -22.81 33.27
C ILE A 7 -23.82 -22.44 32.26
N ILE A 8 -22.69 -23.09 32.44
CA ILE A 8 -21.55 -23.18 31.54
C ILE A 8 -22.00 -24.06 30.37
N CYS A 9 -22.29 -23.46 29.22
CA CYS A 9 -22.34 -24.21 27.95
C CYS A 9 -20.94 -24.18 27.34
N SER A 10 -20.18 -25.19 27.74
CA SER A 10 -18.91 -25.62 27.18
C SER A 10 -19.07 -25.97 25.68
N GLY A 11 -18.78 -25.00 24.82
CA GLY A 11 -18.48 -25.22 23.40
C GLY A 11 -16.99 -25.55 23.24
N LEU A 12 -16.61 -26.76 23.63
CA LEU A 12 -15.30 -27.36 23.36
C LEU A 12 -15.19 -27.54 21.83
N VAL A 13 -14.55 -26.58 21.16
CA VAL A 13 -14.05 -26.76 19.80
C VAL A 13 -12.89 -27.75 19.89
N PHE A 14 -13.18 -29.00 19.51
CA PHE A 14 -12.22 -30.05 19.24
C PHE A 14 -11.33 -29.59 18.08
N ILE A 15 -10.10 -29.16 18.38
CA ILE A 15 -9.01 -29.07 17.41
C ILE A 15 -8.38 -30.46 17.36
N PRO A 16 -8.52 -31.23 16.27
CA PRO A 16 -7.72 -32.43 16.11
C PRO A 16 -6.25 -32.00 15.92
N LEU A 17 -5.47 -32.12 16.98
CA LEU A 17 -4.02 -32.23 16.91
C LEU A 17 -3.68 -33.56 16.25
N SER A 18 -3.76 -33.58 14.92
CA SER A 18 -3.14 -34.61 14.10
C SER A 18 -1.64 -34.39 14.15
N ALA A 19 -0.99 -35.04 15.10
CA ALA A 19 0.41 -35.41 14.96
C ALA A 19 0.52 -36.40 13.78
N CYS A 20 0.91 -35.90 12.62
CA CYS A 20 1.62 -36.72 11.64
C CYS A 20 3.10 -36.32 11.73
N GLY A 21 3.81 -37.00 12.63
CA GLY A 21 5.23 -37.23 12.42
C GLY A 21 5.40 -38.11 11.19
N GLN A 22 5.99 -37.54 10.16
CA GLN A 22 6.88 -38.24 9.23
C GLN A 22 8.20 -37.48 9.42
N THR A 23 9.13 -37.94 10.25
CA THR A 23 10.28 -38.72 9.78
C THR A 23 10.62 -38.41 8.33
N ASP A 24 11.09 -37.19 8.09
CA ASP A 24 12.01 -36.88 7.01
C ASP A 24 13.28 -37.71 7.25
N SER A 25 13.25 -38.95 6.77
CA SER A 25 14.43 -39.82 6.73
C SER A 25 15.46 -39.14 5.85
N GLU A 26 16.69 -39.01 6.36
CA GLU A 26 17.87 -38.53 5.64
C GLU A 26 18.06 -39.24 4.27
N GLU A 27 17.48 -40.43 4.10
CA GLU A 27 17.36 -41.16 2.83
C GLU A 27 16.68 -40.37 1.70
N ASN A 28 15.65 -39.55 1.98
CA ASN A 28 15.01 -38.73 0.94
C ASN A 28 15.87 -37.52 0.54
N ILE A 29 16.67 -36.98 1.46
CA ILE A 29 17.57 -35.86 1.16
C ILE A 29 18.74 -36.34 0.30
N VAL A 30 19.28 -37.54 0.57
CA VAL A 30 20.35 -38.12 -0.25
C VAL A 30 19.83 -38.52 -1.63
N GLN A 31 18.59 -39.03 -1.71
CA GLN A 31 17.99 -39.39 -2.99
C GLN A 31 17.63 -38.16 -3.84
N ASP A 32 17.19 -37.04 -3.25
CA ASP A 32 16.98 -35.79 -3.98
C ASP A 32 18.31 -35.17 -4.47
N VAL A 33 19.41 -35.36 -3.74
CA VAL A 33 20.76 -34.93 -4.18
C VAL A 33 21.29 -35.82 -5.31
N GLU A 34 21.06 -37.13 -5.25
CA GLU A 34 21.44 -38.04 -6.35
C GLU A 34 20.57 -37.81 -7.60
N VAL A 35 19.27 -37.58 -7.47
CA VAL A 35 18.39 -37.28 -8.61
C VAL A 35 18.76 -35.95 -9.27
N GLN A 36 19.15 -34.93 -8.50
CA GLN A 36 19.65 -33.67 -9.08
C GLN A 36 21.01 -33.82 -9.79
N GLN A 37 21.85 -34.79 -9.41
CA GLN A 37 23.12 -35.04 -10.09
C GLN A 37 23.00 -35.95 -11.33
N PHE A 38 21.91 -36.72 -11.45
CA PHE A 38 21.70 -37.63 -12.60
C PHE A 38 20.71 -37.10 -13.65
N ASP A 39 19.90 -36.07 -13.34
CA ASP A 39 19.01 -35.41 -14.32
C ASP A 39 19.68 -34.27 -15.14
N GLU A 40 21.00 -34.07 -15.01
CA GLU A 40 21.75 -33.11 -15.84
C GLU A 40 21.87 -33.52 -17.34
N ASP A 41 21.36 -34.69 -17.75
CA ASP A 41 21.47 -35.18 -19.14
C ASP A 41 20.19 -35.02 -19.99
N TYR A 42 19.18 -34.29 -19.50
CA TYR A 42 18.00 -33.89 -20.29
C TYR A 42 17.82 -32.37 -20.34
N GLY A 43 18.66 -31.71 -21.14
CA GLY A 43 18.26 -30.65 -22.10
C GLY A 43 17.42 -29.45 -21.66
N PHE A 44 17.11 -29.25 -20.37
CA PHE A 44 16.48 -28.06 -19.86
C PHE A 44 17.57 -27.14 -19.34
N GLN A 45 18.10 -26.30 -20.23
CA GLN A 45 18.75 -25.09 -19.79
C GLN A 45 17.71 -24.25 -19.06
N GLN A 46 17.65 -24.35 -17.72
CA GLN A 46 17.33 -23.19 -16.91
C GLN A 46 18.39 -22.15 -17.29
N ARG A 47 18.06 -21.28 -18.25
CA ARG A 47 18.83 -20.06 -18.44
C ARG A 47 18.84 -19.39 -17.08
N ALA A 48 20.03 -19.13 -16.55
CA ALA A 48 20.18 -18.17 -15.47
C ALA A 48 19.34 -16.93 -15.83
N ASN A 49 18.59 -16.41 -14.87
CA ASN A 49 17.90 -15.13 -15.02
C ASN A 49 18.97 -14.07 -15.31
N ASN A 50 19.27 -13.88 -16.60
CA ASN A 50 20.37 -13.05 -17.05
C ASN A 50 19.87 -11.61 -16.98
N ALA A 51 20.62 -10.75 -16.31
CA ALA A 51 20.41 -9.30 -16.33
C ALA A 51 20.20 -8.77 -17.77
N ASP A 52 20.85 -9.39 -18.76
CA ASP A 52 20.71 -9.08 -20.19
C ASP A 52 19.27 -9.30 -20.74
N GLN A 53 18.47 -10.23 -20.19
CA GLN A 53 17.06 -10.41 -20.60
C GLN A 53 16.12 -9.36 -20.01
N ASN A 54 16.47 -8.81 -18.84
CA ASN A 54 15.79 -7.64 -18.29
C ASN A 54 16.22 -6.36 -19.02
N GLU A 55 17.46 -6.30 -19.52
CA GLU A 55 17.95 -5.18 -20.34
C GLU A 55 17.17 -5.08 -21.68
N ASP A 56 16.82 -6.22 -22.31
CA ASP A 56 15.96 -6.21 -23.50
C ASP A 56 14.50 -5.78 -23.20
N GLN A 57 14.01 -5.95 -21.97
CA GLN A 57 12.73 -5.37 -21.52
C GLN A 57 12.79 -3.86 -21.26
N MET A 58 13.98 -3.24 -21.22
CA MET A 58 14.18 -1.79 -21.02
C MET A 58 13.71 -0.91 -22.20
N THR A 59 13.00 -1.48 -23.17
CA THR A 59 12.54 -0.78 -24.38
C THR A 59 11.04 -0.55 -24.43
N ASN A 60 10.35 -0.51 -23.27
CA ASN A 60 9.00 0.04 -23.22
C ASN A 60 9.01 1.53 -22.85
N PRO A 61 9.08 2.46 -23.84
CA PRO A 61 9.12 3.89 -23.57
C PRO A 61 7.87 4.40 -22.84
N GLU A 62 6.72 3.72 -23.00
CA GLU A 62 5.49 4.08 -22.29
C GLU A 62 5.62 3.77 -20.79
N LEU A 63 6.22 2.63 -20.44
CA LEU A 63 6.45 2.24 -19.05
C LEU A 63 7.42 3.22 -18.36
N THR A 64 8.55 3.53 -19.00
CA THR A 64 9.52 4.51 -18.47
C THR A 64 8.88 5.89 -18.35
N SER A 65 8.10 6.32 -19.34
CA SER A 65 7.43 7.61 -19.27
C SER A 65 6.40 7.66 -18.14
N TYR A 66 5.61 6.61 -17.93
CA TYR A 66 4.64 6.56 -16.83
C TYR A 66 5.35 6.55 -15.47
N ALA A 67 6.41 5.75 -15.32
CA ALA A 67 7.18 5.68 -14.09
C ALA A 67 7.77 7.05 -13.70
N ASN A 68 8.33 7.79 -14.66
CA ASN A 68 8.83 9.14 -14.39
C ASN A 68 7.73 10.09 -13.89
N GLN A 69 6.52 10.02 -14.48
CA GLN A 69 5.39 10.83 -14.04
C GLN A 69 4.89 10.40 -12.65
N ALA A 70 4.80 9.09 -12.39
CA ALA A 70 4.39 8.55 -11.10
C ALA A 70 5.38 8.96 -10.00
N GLY A 71 6.69 8.90 -10.26
CA GLY A 71 7.73 9.33 -9.32
C GLY A 71 7.61 10.81 -8.96
N SER A 72 7.43 11.70 -9.95
CA SER A 72 7.18 13.13 -9.71
C SER A 72 5.93 13.35 -8.88
N TYR A 73 4.83 12.68 -9.25
CA TYR A 73 3.55 12.75 -8.56
C TYR A 73 3.65 12.33 -7.08
N ILE A 74 4.31 11.21 -6.78
CA ILE A 74 4.50 10.72 -5.41
C ILE A 74 5.25 11.77 -4.57
N SER A 75 6.33 12.32 -5.10
CA SER A 75 7.17 13.31 -4.41
C SER A 75 6.41 14.61 -4.12
N GLU A 76 5.69 15.13 -5.13
CA GLU A 76 4.91 16.36 -5.00
C GLU A 76 3.77 16.19 -3.99
N THR A 77 3.03 15.09 -4.07
CA THR A 77 1.90 14.81 -3.16
C THR A 77 2.35 14.49 -1.74
N ALA A 78 3.51 13.85 -1.55
CA ALA A 78 4.12 13.68 -0.22
C ALA A 78 4.34 15.04 0.46
N THR A 79 4.90 15.99 -0.28
CA THR A 79 5.16 17.35 0.21
C THR A 79 3.86 18.07 0.59
N LEU A 80 2.78 17.87 -0.17
CA LEU A 80 1.47 18.46 0.15
C LEU A 80 0.86 17.83 1.41
N LEU A 81 0.91 16.50 1.55
CA LEU A 81 0.44 15.80 2.74
C LEU A 81 1.23 16.22 3.99
N GLU A 82 2.54 16.45 3.86
CA GLU A 82 3.35 16.96 4.96
C GLU A 82 2.91 18.37 5.38
N LYS A 83 2.56 19.25 4.44
CA LYS A 83 2.04 20.59 4.78
C LYS A 83 0.72 20.51 5.56
N THR A 84 -0.16 19.57 5.22
CA THR A 84 -1.44 19.38 5.91
C THR A 84 -1.28 18.93 7.36
N VAL A 85 -0.15 18.32 7.76
CA VAL A 85 0.08 17.85 9.13
C VAL A 85 -0.05 18.95 10.19
N ARG A 86 0.31 20.19 9.81
CA ARG A 86 0.35 21.35 10.71
C ARG A 86 -1.00 21.60 11.38
N LEU A 87 -2.09 21.33 10.68
CA LEU A 87 -3.44 21.45 11.22
C LEU A 87 -3.66 20.60 12.49
N PHE A 88 -2.99 19.46 12.55
CA PHE A 88 -3.13 18.48 13.64
C PHE A 88 -2.05 18.63 14.72
N GLU A 89 -1.01 19.42 14.49
CA GLU A 89 0.04 19.68 15.48
C GLU A 89 -0.34 20.83 16.42
N VAL A 90 -1.18 21.76 15.96
CA VAL A 90 -1.70 22.84 16.79
C VAL A 90 -2.79 22.31 17.72
N GLY A 91 -2.66 22.56 19.03
CA GLY A 91 -3.59 22.04 20.04
C GLY A 91 -5.02 22.57 19.92
N ALA A 92 -5.22 23.68 19.23
CA ALA A 92 -6.53 24.26 18.93
C ALA A 92 -6.47 24.97 17.56
N PRO A 93 -6.86 24.31 16.45
CA PRO A 93 -6.84 24.92 15.14
C PRO A 93 -7.85 26.07 15.03
N THR A 94 -7.50 27.07 14.24
CA THR A 94 -8.34 28.23 13.89
C THR A 94 -9.01 28.02 12.54
N ALA A 95 -10.00 28.86 12.19
CA ALA A 95 -10.61 28.81 10.85
C ALA A 95 -9.58 29.03 9.74
N ASN A 96 -8.58 29.89 9.95
CA ASN A 96 -7.50 30.10 8.97
C ASN A 96 -6.65 28.84 8.76
N ASP A 97 -6.38 28.07 9.82
CA ASP A 97 -5.65 26.80 9.68
C ASP A 97 -6.44 25.77 8.86
N ILE A 98 -7.77 25.77 9.00
CA ILE A 98 -8.68 24.93 8.21
C ILE A 98 -8.68 25.36 6.74
N ASP A 99 -8.77 26.65 6.46
CA ASP A 99 -8.74 27.20 5.10
C ASP A 99 -7.41 26.90 4.39
N GLU A 100 -6.28 27.01 5.10
CA GLU A 100 -4.96 26.64 4.58
C GLU A 100 -4.85 25.14 4.26
N ALA A 101 -5.40 24.29 5.14
CA ALA A 101 -5.44 22.85 4.92
C ALA A 101 -6.33 22.49 3.71
N LEU A 102 -7.51 23.11 3.60
CA LEU A 102 -8.42 22.93 2.46
C LEU A 102 -7.76 23.35 1.14
N ALA A 103 -7.07 24.49 1.10
CA ALA A 103 -6.33 24.93 -0.08
C ALA A 103 -5.24 23.92 -0.49
N THR A 104 -4.52 23.36 0.50
CA THR A 104 -3.51 22.32 0.25
C THR A 104 -4.12 21.03 -0.29
N ILE A 105 -5.28 20.61 0.24
CA ILE A 105 -6.01 19.42 -0.22
C ILE A 105 -6.54 19.62 -1.65
N GLN A 106 -7.06 20.79 -1.97
CA GLN A 106 -7.52 21.11 -3.33
C GLN A 106 -6.37 21.06 -4.34
N GLU A 107 -5.19 21.54 -3.96
CA GLU A 107 -3.99 21.42 -4.79
C GLU A 107 -3.58 19.95 -5.00
N LEU A 108 -3.63 19.13 -3.95
CA LEU A 108 -3.36 17.68 -4.06
C LEU A 108 -4.35 17.00 -5.02
N LYS A 109 -5.65 17.31 -4.90
CA LYS A 109 -6.68 16.80 -5.80
C LYS A 109 -6.46 17.25 -7.24
N ARG A 110 -6.04 18.50 -7.46
CA ARG A 110 -5.70 19.02 -8.80
C ARG A 110 -4.53 18.26 -9.42
N GLN A 111 -3.46 18.00 -8.67
CA GLN A 111 -2.33 17.19 -9.13
C GLN A 111 -2.76 15.76 -9.47
N SER A 112 -3.58 15.17 -8.62
CA SER A 112 -4.09 13.81 -8.80
C SER A 112 -5.00 13.69 -10.02
N GLN A 113 -5.88 14.66 -10.25
CA GLN A 113 -6.69 14.72 -11.47
C GLN A 113 -5.82 14.83 -12.74
N SER A 114 -4.77 15.65 -12.70
CA SER A 114 -3.81 15.73 -13.80
C SER A 114 -3.13 14.39 -14.03
N PHE A 115 -2.73 13.70 -12.97
CA PHE A 115 -2.06 12.40 -13.05
C PHE A 115 -3.00 11.28 -13.55
N LEU A 116 -4.28 11.30 -13.18
CA LEU A 116 -5.30 10.36 -13.68
C LEU A 116 -5.54 10.45 -15.20
N THR A 117 -5.07 11.52 -15.87
CA THR A 117 -5.16 11.62 -17.33
C THR A 117 -4.17 10.70 -18.06
N PHE A 118 -3.14 10.21 -17.36
CA PHE A 118 -2.21 9.22 -17.91
C PHE A 118 -2.79 7.82 -17.76
N GLN A 119 -2.91 7.09 -18.87
CA GLN A 119 -3.34 5.70 -18.85
C GLN A 119 -2.27 4.84 -18.14
N PRO A 120 -2.63 4.11 -17.06
CA PRO A 120 -1.68 3.21 -16.42
C PRO A 120 -1.34 2.03 -17.35
N PRO A 121 -0.05 1.69 -17.54
CA PRO A 121 0.33 0.41 -18.12
C PRO A 121 -0.01 -0.73 -17.13
N GLU A 122 -0.11 -1.97 -17.64
CA GLU A 122 -0.51 -3.15 -16.87
C GLU A 122 0.31 -3.33 -15.58
N ALA A 123 1.63 -3.13 -15.65
CA ALA A 123 2.54 -3.20 -14.50
C ALA A 123 2.16 -2.23 -13.35
N PHE A 124 1.46 -1.14 -13.65
CA PHE A 124 1.08 -0.10 -12.69
C PHE A 124 -0.40 -0.19 -12.25
N GLU A 125 -1.15 -1.24 -12.60
CA GLU A 125 -2.54 -1.38 -12.15
C GLU A 125 -2.66 -1.43 -10.62
N GLY A 126 -1.76 -2.15 -9.95
CA GLY A 126 -1.70 -2.19 -8.48
C GLY A 126 -1.47 -0.80 -7.87
N PHE A 127 -0.48 -0.08 -8.40
CA PHE A 127 -0.21 1.32 -8.03
C PHE A 127 -1.43 2.22 -8.23
N HIS A 128 -2.12 2.09 -9.36
CA HIS A 128 -3.32 2.86 -9.67
C HIS A 128 -4.45 2.60 -8.66
N HIS A 129 -4.67 1.35 -8.26
CA HIS A 129 -5.67 1.03 -7.23
C HIS A 129 -5.36 1.70 -5.89
N VAL A 130 -4.10 1.72 -5.46
CA VAL A 130 -3.68 2.39 -4.21
C VAL A 130 -3.82 3.91 -4.33
N HIS A 131 -3.50 4.48 -5.50
CA HIS A 131 -3.72 5.90 -5.77
C HIS A 131 -5.22 6.27 -5.63
N VAL A 132 -6.12 5.50 -6.23
CA VAL A 132 -7.57 5.74 -6.10
C VAL A 132 -8.03 5.62 -4.64
N ALA A 133 -7.55 4.63 -3.90
CA ALA A 133 -7.85 4.50 -2.47
C ALA A 133 -7.36 5.71 -1.66
N THR A 134 -6.18 6.24 -1.99
CA THR A 134 -5.64 7.47 -1.39
C THR A 134 -6.56 8.66 -1.65
N LEU A 135 -7.09 8.79 -2.87
CA LEU A 135 -8.03 9.88 -3.21
C LEU A 135 -9.34 9.82 -2.43
N VAL A 136 -9.86 8.61 -2.16
CA VAL A 136 -11.06 8.43 -1.35
C VAL A 136 -10.87 9.00 0.06
N GLU A 137 -9.71 8.75 0.68
CA GLU A 137 -9.40 9.29 2.01
C GLU A 137 -9.20 10.81 1.98
N ILE A 138 -8.63 11.35 0.90
CA ILE A 138 -8.46 12.80 0.72
C ILE A 138 -9.81 13.50 0.51
N ASP A 139 -10.72 12.90 -0.25
CA ASP A 139 -12.08 13.41 -0.42
C ASP A 139 -12.87 13.36 0.90
N ALA A 140 -12.70 12.29 1.68
CA ALA A 140 -13.30 12.18 3.00
C ALA A 140 -12.75 13.24 3.96
N LEU A 141 -11.43 13.47 3.95
CA LEU A 141 -10.79 14.55 4.71
C LEU A 141 -11.34 15.92 4.33
N GLU A 142 -11.39 16.25 3.03
CA GLU A 142 -11.94 17.53 2.54
C GLU A 142 -13.36 17.73 3.05
N LYS A 143 -14.22 16.72 2.92
CA LYS A 143 -15.61 16.79 3.35
C LYS A 143 -15.73 17.09 4.85
N VAL A 144 -14.96 16.38 5.69
CA VAL A 144 -14.99 16.62 7.15
C VAL A 144 -14.52 18.04 7.47
N LEU A 145 -13.49 18.55 6.78
CA LEU A 145 -12.99 19.91 6.99
C LEU A 145 -14.00 20.97 6.55
N MET A 146 -14.71 20.77 5.44
CA MET A 146 -15.77 21.68 4.97
C MET A 146 -16.99 21.74 5.91
N GLU A 147 -17.22 20.69 6.69
CA GLU A 147 -18.32 20.62 7.67
C GLU A 147 -17.97 21.28 9.02
N ILE A 148 -16.72 21.73 9.22
CA ILE A 148 -16.32 22.42 10.44
C ILE A 148 -16.96 23.80 10.52
N THR A 149 -17.72 24.03 11.59
CA THR A 149 -18.31 25.34 11.93
C THR A 149 -17.71 25.87 13.22
N GLU A 150 -17.69 27.20 13.38
CA GLU A 150 -17.30 27.80 14.66
C GLU A 150 -18.43 27.71 15.71
N PRO A 151 -18.11 27.38 16.98
CA PRO A 151 -16.79 27.04 17.51
C PRO A 151 -16.33 25.62 17.09
N ILE A 152 -15.05 25.48 16.77
CA ILE A 152 -14.46 24.22 16.29
C ILE A 152 -14.50 23.16 17.41
N HIS A 153 -15.28 22.11 17.20
CA HIS A 153 -15.41 21.03 18.17
C HIS A 153 -14.26 20.00 18.02
N PRO A 154 -13.54 19.62 19.10
CA PRO A 154 -12.38 18.73 19.02
C PRO A 154 -12.63 17.39 18.32
N ILE A 155 -13.83 16.81 18.49
CA ILE A 155 -14.22 15.56 17.82
C ILE A 155 -14.09 15.62 16.29
N VAL A 156 -14.40 16.77 15.69
CA VAL A 156 -14.35 16.92 14.22
C VAL A 156 -12.90 16.96 13.75
N VAL A 157 -12.02 17.61 14.51
CA VAL A 157 -10.57 17.61 14.26
C VAL A 157 -9.98 16.20 14.40
N THR A 158 -10.43 15.42 15.40
CA THR A 158 -10.03 14.01 15.53
C THR A 158 -10.50 13.17 14.34
N ASN A 159 -11.73 13.36 13.87
CA ASN A 159 -12.23 12.63 12.71
C ASN A 159 -11.47 13.01 11.43
N ALA A 160 -11.18 14.30 11.21
CA ALA A 160 -10.35 14.75 10.11
C ALA A 160 -8.95 14.11 10.17
N ARG A 161 -8.34 14.05 11.37
CA ARG A 161 -7.03 13.42 11.56
C ARG A 161 -7.01 11.96 11.10
N VAL A 162 -8.06 11.19 11.38
CA VAL A 162 -8.12 9.78 10.95
C VAL A 162 -8.03 9.65 9.42
N HIS A 163 -8.78 10.46 8.68
CA HIS A 163 -8.72 10.44 7.22
C HIS A 163 -7.37 10.92 6.68
N TYR A 164 -6.78 11.93 7.31
CA TYR A 164 -5.41 12.36 6.99
C TYR A 164 -4.40 11.24 7.19
N GLU A 165 -4.42 10.56 8.34
CA GLU A 165 -3.51 9.47 8.65
C GLU A 165 -3.70 8.29 7.68
N ASN A 166 -4.93 7.95 7.33
CA ASN A 166 -5.22 6.93 6.31
C ASN A 166 -4.72 7.32 4.92
N ALA A 167 -4.86 8.60 4.53
CA ALA A 167 -4.32 9.11 3.28
C ALA A 167 -2.78 9.00 3.25
N VAL A 168 -2.10 9.35 4.35
CA VAL A 168 -0.64 9.21 4.47
C VAL A 168 -0.21 7.74 4.40
N VAL A 169 -0.92 6.82 5.06
CA VAL A 169 -0.63 5.39 4.99
C VAL A 169 -0.81 4.86 3.57
N SER A 170 -1.90 5.24 2.89
CA SER A 170 -2.18 4.82 1.52
C SER A 170 -1.15 5.39 0.54
N HIS A 171 -0.73 6.64 0.73
CA HIS A 171 0.33 7.26 -0.05
C HIS A 171 1.68 6.52 0.10
N LYS A 172 2.03 6.10 1.32
CA LYS A 172 3.23 5.26 1.54
C LYS A 172 3.12 3.87 0.92
N LEU A 173 1.93 3.29 0.86
CA LEU A 173 1.72 2.03 0.13
C LEU A 173 1.90 2.25 -1.38
N MET A 174 1.43 3.38 -1.90
CA MET A 174 1.61 3.76 -3.30
C MET A 174 3.10 3.94 -3.64
N GLU A 175 3.88 4.59 -2.77
CA GLU A 175 5.35 4.68 -2.90
C GLU A 175 6.02 3.30 -2.92
N ARG A 176 5.60 2.37 -2.04
CA ARG A 176 6.14 1.01 -2.03
C ARG A 176 5.87 0.24 -3.30
N GLU A 177 4.65 0.34 -3.84
CA GLU A 177 4.36 -0.34 -5.11
C GLU A 177 5.10 0.28 -6.28
N TYR A 178 5.23 1.62 -6.30
CA TYR A 178 6.08 2.28 -7.27
C TYR A 178 7.51 1.72 -7.23
N LEU A 179 8.11 1.65 -6.03
CA LEU A 179 9.47 1.14 -5.88
C LEU A 179 9.59 -0.33 -6.31
N SER A 180 8.63 -1.17 -5.92
CA SER A 180 8.60 -2.58 -6.32
C SER A 180 8.56 -2.74 -7.84
N ILE A 181 7.70 -1.97 -8.53
CA ILE A 181 7.60 -2.00 -9.99
C ILE A 181 8.90 -1.48 -10.62
N THR A 182 9.45 -0.38 -10.12
CA THR A 182 10.71 0.15 -10.68
C THR A 182 11.88 -0.81 -10.51
N GLU A 183 11.95 -1.56 -9.42
CA GLU A 183 12.95 -2.59 -9.19
C GLU A 183 12.76 -3.79 -10.12
N GLU A 184 11.52 -4.31 -10.22
CA GLU A 184 11.18 -5.47 -11.06
C GLU A 184 11.50 -5.23 -12.54
N TYR A 185 11.23 -4.02 -13.03
CA TYR A 185 11.41 -3.64 -14.43
C TYR A 185 12.72 -2.88 -14.71
N GLY A 186 13.60 -2.70 -13.71
CA GLY A 186 14.89 -2.02 -13.89
C GLY A 186 14.78 -0.55 -14.30
N LEU A 187 13.77 0.16 -13.79
CA LEU A 187 13.52 1.58 -14.05
C LEU A 187 14.30 2.42 -13.01
N HIS A 188 15.29 3.20 -13.45
CA HIS A 188 16.15 4.02 -12.58
C HIS A 188 16.25 5.47 -13.07
#